data_AF-V5I2F8-F1
#
_entry.id   AF-V5I2F8-F1
#
_cell.length_a   1.000
_cell.length_b   1.000
_cell.length_c   1.000
_cell.angle_alpha   90.00
_cell.angle_beta   90.00
_cell.angle_gamma   90.00
#
_symmetry.space_group_name_H-M   'P 1'
#
loop_
_entity.id
_entity.type
_entity.pdbx_description
1 polymer ?
#
loop_
_entity_poly.entity_id
_entity_poly.type
_entity_poly.pdbx_seq_one_letter_code
_entity_poly.pdbx_strand_id
1 'polypeptide(L)'
;GALLIEECKNGTRPKSQEDREGCDYYCMNNSTSQWDRFFFGDNEKCFYKEGNLKGTCKQGNCYLDDDTPKDKPKNTDNGDDNGNDDGDEEEEEEEEEEERKM
;
A
#
# COMPACT_ATOMS: atom_id res chain seq x y z
N GLY A 1 28.46 -14.21 2.26
CA GLY A 1 27.38 -15.04 2.83
C GLY A 1 26.14 -14.75 2.04
N ALA A 2 25.43 -15.77 1.56
CA ALA A 2 24.18 -15.57 0.84
C ALA A 2 23.16 -14.95 1.81
N LEU A 3 22.59 -13.81 1.42
CA LEU A 3 21.41 -13.24 2.05
C LEU A 3 20.39 -14.37 2.13
N LEU A 4 19.81 -14.60 3.32
CA LEU A 4 18.69 -15.51 3.44
C LEU A 4 17.62 -14.98 2.49
N ILE A 5 17.40 -15.68 1.38
CA ILE A 5 16.22 -15.48 0.56
C ILE A 5 15.10 -16.02 1.46
N GLU A 6 14.58 -15.17 2.33
CA GLU A 6 13.42 -15.52 3.13
C GLU A 6 12.32 -15.92 2.15
N GLU A 7 11.85 -17.15 2.31
CA GLU A 7 10.78 -17.69 1.49
C GLU A 7 9.54 -16.81 1.68
N CYS A 8 9.09 -16.20 0.59
CA CYS A 8 7.95 -15.32 0.60
C CYS A 8 6.68 -16.12 0.91
N LYS A 9 5.99 -15.69 1.97
CA LYS A 9 4.81 -16.35 2.52
C LYS A 9 3.95 -15.39 3.33
N ASN A 10 2.65 -15.61 3.35
CA ASN A 10 1.78 -14.84 4.24
C ASN A 10 2.12 -15.07 5.71
N GLY A 11 1.98 -14.04 6.54
CA GLY A 11 2.11 -14.16 8.00
C GLY A 11 3.19 -13.24 8.59
N THR A 12 3.96 -13.74 9.54
CA THR A 12 4.85 -12.92 10.37
C THR A 12 5.84 -12.11 9.55
N ARG A 13 6.00 -10.82 9.91
CA ARG A 13 6.99 -9.96 9.29
C ARG A 13 8.39 -10.47 9.62
N PRO A 14 9.20 -10.82 8.61
CA PRO A 14 10.56 -11.18 8.87
C PRO A 14 11.40 -9.96 9.25
N LYS A 15 12.47 -10.19 10.01
CA LYS A 15 13.40 -9.13 10.46
C LYS A 15 14.04 -8.36 9.30
N SER A 16 14.27 -9.02 8.15
CA SER A 16 14.85 -8.35 6.99
C SER A 16 13.92 -7.30 6.37
N GLN A 17 12.62 -7.37 6.67
CA GLN A 17 11.58 -6.48 6.16
C GLN A 17 11.03 -5.57 7.26
N GLU A 18 11.74 -5.37 8.38
CA GLU A 18 11.30 -4.49 9.47
C GLU A 18 11.07 -3.05 8.98
N ASP A 19 11.87 -2.59 8.01
CA ASP A 19 11.78 -1.24 7.43
C ASP A 19 10.87 -1.13 6.18
N ARG A 20 10.16 -2.22 5.80
CA ARG A 20 9.18 -2.18 4.69
C ARG A 20 7.87 -1.51 5.14
N GLU A 21 7.39 -0.56 4.35
CA GLU A 21 6.11 0.12 4.60
C GLU A 21 4.92 -0.79 4.32
N GLY A 22 3.79 -0.51 4.97
CA GLY A 22 2.52 -1.20 4.73
C GLY A 22 2.43 -2.63 5.27
N CYS A 23 1.42 -3.36 4.77
CA CYS A 23 1.04 -4.71 5.22
C CYS A 23 1.17 -5.78 4.14
N ASP A 24 1.66 -5.42 2.96
CA ASP A 24 1.86 -6.33 1.84
C ASP A 24 3.29 -6.25 1.31
N TYR A 25 3.68 -7.29 0.58
CA TYR A 25 4.96 -7.33 -0.09
C TYR A 25 4.92 -8.23 -1.31
N TYR A 26 5.78 -7.92 -2.28
CA TYR A 26 5.88 -8.65 -3.54
C TYR A 26 7.16 -9.46 -3.60
N CYS A 27 7.05 -10.66 -4.17
CA CYS A 27 8.19 -11.52 -4.45
C CYS A 27 8.14 -12.12 -5.84
N MET A 28 9.31 -12.28 -6.44
CA MET A 28 9.45 -12.92 -7.74
C MET A 28 9.13 -14.41 -7.62
N ASN A 29 8.13 -14.87 -8.35
CA ASN A 29 7.83 -16.27 -8.55
C ASN A 29 8.62 -16.79 -9.76
N ASN A 30 9.64 -17.60 -9.51
CA ASN A 30 10.49 -18.13 -10.57
C ASN A 30 9.78 -19.16 -11.48
N SER A 31 8.67 -19.74 -11.06
CA SER A 31 7.91 -20.70 -11.87
C SER A 31 7.04 -20.01 -12.92
N THR A 32 6.46 -18.85 -12.57
CA THR A 32 5.58 -18.08 -13.48
C THR A 32 6.30 -16.86 -14.08
N SER A 33 7.48 -16.49 -13.56
CA SER A 33 8.18 -15.24 -13.88
C SER A 33 7.35 -13.99 -13.59
N GLN A 34 6.50 -14.05 -12.56
CA GLN A 34 5.62 -12.96 -12.14
C GLN A 34 5.91 -12.56 -10.69
N TRP A 35 5.47 -11.37 -10.30
CA TRP A 35 5.52 -10.93 -8.90
C TRP A 35 4.26 -11.37 -8.17
N ASP A 36 4.40 -12.25 -7.19
CA ASP A 36 3.32 -12.65 -6.30
C ASP A 36 3.24 -11.71 -5.10
N ARG A 37 2.01 -11.32 -4.75
CA ARG A 37 1.73 -10.50 -3.56
C ARG A 37 1.46 -11.39 -2.34
N PHE A 38 2.09 -11.03 -1.24
CA PHE A 38 1.92 -11.63 0.07
C PHE A 38 1.53 -10.58 1.10
N PHE A 39 0.97 -11.02 2.22
CA PHE A 39 0.51 -10.15 3.30
C PHE A 39 1.19 -10.51 4.62
N PHE A 40 1.53 -9.46 5.37
CA PHE A 40 1.85 -9.63 6.78
C PHE A 40 0.61 -10.04 7.56
N GLY A 41 0.82 -10.84 8.59
CA GLY A 41 -0.25 -11.38 9.43
C GLY A 41 -0.91 -10.30 10.26
N ASP A 42 -2.11 -10.62 10.75
CA ASP A 42 -2.80 -9.76 11.69
C ASP A 42 -1.93 -9.49 12.92
N ASN A 43 -1.95 -8.25 13.42
CA ASN A 43 -1.16 -7.75 14.55
C ASN A 43 0.32 -7.45 14.25
N GLU A 44 0.80 -7.67 13.03
CA GLU A 44 2.12 -7.20 12.63
C GLU A 44 2.15 -5.67 12.54
N LYS A 45 3.29 -5.07 12.91
CA LYS A 45 3.46 -3.62 12.79
C LYS A 45 3.49 -3.20 11.32
N CYS A 46 2.88 -2.07 11.03
CA CYS A 46 2.98 -1.38 9.75
C CYS A 46 3.20 0.11 9.98
N PHE A 47 3.71 0.77 8.94
CA PHE A 47 3.95 2.19 8.93
C PHE A 47 4.02 2.69 7.50
N TYR A 48 3.86 4.00 7.37
CA TYR A 48 4.14 4.75 6.15
C TYR A 48 5.16 5.81 6.51
N LYS A 49 6.24 5.91 5.72
CA LYS A 49 7.30 6.90 5.99
C LYS A 49 6.78 8.30 5.78
N GLU A 50 5.92 8.48 4.77
CA GLU A 50 5.16 9.70 4.60
C GLU A 50 4.19 9.90 5.78
N GLY A 51 4.21 11.10 6.36
CA GLY A 51 3.41 11.44 7.54
C GLY A 51 3.86 10.77 8.86
N ASN A 52 4.92 9.94 8.84
CA ASN A 52 5.38 9.18 10.02
C ASN A 52 4.22 8.41 10.70
N LEU A 53 3.39 7.78 9.87
CA LEU A 53 2.19 7.08 10.29
C LEU A 53 2.56 5.66 10.71
N LYS A 54 1.99 5.19 11.81
CA LYS A 54 2.23 3.86 12.40
C LYS A 54 0.91 3.18 12.68
N GLY A 55 0.91 1.86 12.63
CA GLY A 55 -0.29 1.09 12.84
C GLY A 55 -0.03 -0.39 12.92
N THR A 56 -1.13 -1.13 12.77
CA THR A 56 -1.15 -2.58 12.88
C THR A 56 -1.87 -3.20 11.69
N CYS A 57 -1.32 -4.28 11.16
CA CYS A 57 -1.93 -5.04 10.07
C CYS A 57 -3.18 -5.78 10.55
N LYS A 58 -4.24 -5.72 9.74
CA LYS A 58 -5.42 -6.55 9.88
C LYS A 58 -6.02 -6.83 8.50
N GLN A 59 -6.17 -8.09 8.14
CA GLN A 59 -6.70 -8.52 6.84
C GLN A 59 -5.96 -7.85 5.67
N GLY A 60 -4.63 -7.75 5.77
CA GLY A 60 -3.77 -7.14 4.74
C GLY A 60 -3.78 -5.61 4.68
N ASN A 61 -4.55 -4.91 5.52
CA ASN A 61 -4.60 -3.46 5.57
C ASN A 61 -3.90 -2.91 6.80
N CYS A 62 -3.25 -1.75 6.68
CA CYS A 62 -2.61 -1.06 7.80
C CYS A 62 -3.61 -0.14 8.52
N TYR A 63 -4.00 -0.51 9.74
CA TYR A 63 -4.88 0.29 10.57
C TYR A 63 -4.04 1.20 11.47
N LEU A 64 -4.12 2.51 11.23
CA LEU A 64 -3.28 3.50 11.92
C LEU A 64 -3.67 3.64 13.39
N ASP A 65 -2.66 3.82 14.24
CA ASP A 65 -2.83 4.07 15.67
C ASP A 65 -3.39 5.49 15.88
N ASP A 66 -4.18 5.68 16.94
CA ASP A 66 -4.81 6.97 17.23
C ASP A 66 -3.83 8.11 17.51
N ASP A 67 -2.62 7.75 17.99
CA ASP A 67 -1.51 8.64 18.32
C ASP A 67 -0.69 9.05 17.10
N THR A 68 -1.01 8.54 15.91
CA THR A 68 -0.39 9.02 14.68
C THR A 68 -0.71 10.50 14.46
N PRO A 69 0.22 11.30 13.90
CA PRO A 69 -0.08 12.67 13.51
C PRO A 69 -1.17 12.67 12.44
N LYS A 70 -2.44 12.70 12.88
CA LYS A 70 -3.56 13.03 12.02
C LYS A 70 -3.32 14.47 11.62
N ASP A 71 -3.02 14.70 10.34
CA ASP A 71 -2.99 16.05 9.80
C ASP A 71 -4.24 16.75 10.31
N LYS A 72 -4.06 17.70 11.23
CA LYS A 72 -5.14 18.64 11.51
C LYS A 72 -5.38 19.30 10.16
N PRO A 73 -6.59 19.23 9.57
CA PRO A 73 -6.87 20.06 8.42
C PRO A 73 -6.51 21.47 8.87
N LYS A 74 -5.53 22.07 8.18
CA LYS A 74 -5.26 23.49 8.34
C LYS A 74 -6.57 24.14 7.95
N ASN A 75 -7.30 24.62 8.95
CA ASN A 75 -8.43 25.51 8.72
C ASN A 75 -7.82 26.83 8.21
N THR A 76 -7.45 26.86 6.94
CA THR A 76 -7.34 28.11 6.21
C THR A 76 -8.77 28.48 5.88
N ASP A 77 -9.40 29.14 6.84
CA ASP A 77 -10.54 30.03 6.61
C ASP A 77 -10.09 31.10 5.62
N ASN A 78 -10.17 30.76 4.34
CA ASN A 78 -10.25 31.67 3.23
C ASN A 78 -11.32 31.06 2.33
N GLY A 79 -12.55 31.51 2.54
CA GLY A 79 -13.65 31.17 1.66
C GLY A 79 -13.31 31.58 0.24
N ASP A 80 -13.34 30.61 -0.67
CA ASP A 80 -13.72 30.82 -2.06
C ASP A 80 -14.31 29.50 -2.57
N ASP A 81 -15.58 29.62 -2.99
CA ASP A 81 -16.35 28.66 -3.75
C ASP A 81 -15.52 28.02 -4.88
N ASN A 82 -15.52 26.69 -4.93
CA ASN A 82 -15.96 25.91 -6.10
C ASN A 82 -15.77 24.43 -5.78
N GLY A 83 -16.87 23.73 -5.53
CA GLY A 83 -16.88 22.27 -5.51
C GLY A 83 -16.58 21.73 -6.91
N ASN A 84 -15.77 20.68 -6.97
CA ASN A 84 -15.88 19.64 -7.98
C ASN A 84 -15.54 18.33 -7.29
N ASP A 85 -16.57 17.48 -7.28
CA ASP A 85 -16.61 16.08 -6.91
C ASP A 85 -16.39 15.33 -8.22
N ASP A 86 -15.22 14.70 -8.40
CA ASP A 86 -14.90 13.79 -9.51
C ASP A 86 -13.83 12.83 -8.93
N GLY A 87 -14.04 11.54 -8.67
CA GLY A 87 -14.91 10.60 -9.37
C GLY A 87 -14.04 9.75 -10.30
N ASP A 88 -13.69 8.54 -9.84
CA ASP A 88 -13.23 7.37 -10.62
C ASP A 88 -12.28 7.57 -11.82
N GLU A 89 -11.00 7.21 -11.64
CA GLU A 89 -10.01 7.06 -12.73
C GLU A 89 -10.08 5.67 -13.42
N GLU A 90 -11.28 5.11 -13.67
CA GLU A 90 -11.44 3.80 -14.33
C GLU A 90 -11.66 3.87 -15.87
N GLU A 91 -11.54 5.04 -16.52
CA GLU A 91 -11.84 5.17 -17.97
C GLU A 91 -10.64 5.08 -18.94
N GLU A 92 -9.38 4.94 -18.47
CA GLU A 92 -8.23 4.92 -19.39
C GLU A 92 -7.92 3.54 -20.04
N GLU A 93 -8.55 2.44 -19.60
CA GLU A 93 -8.23 1.10 -20.13
C GLU A 93 -9.05 0.67 -21.37
N GLU A 94 -10.19 1.30 -21.68
CA GLU A 94 -11.06 0.85 -22.79
C GLU A 94 -10.62 1.37 -24.19
N GLU A 95 -9.97 2.53 -24.29
CA GLU A 95 -9.57 3.09 -25.60
C GLU A 95 -8.39 2.33 -26.24
N GLU A 96 -7.49 1.74 -25.44
CA GLU A 96 -6.34 0.97 -25.97
C GLU A 96 -6.75 -0.39 -26.60
N GLU A 97 -7.91 -0.96 -26.22
CA GLU A 97 -8.35 -2.24 -26.80
C GLU A 97 -8.97 -2.06 -28.19
N GLU A 98 -9.58 -0.91 -28.49
CA GLU A 98 -10.18 -0.66 -29.80
C GLU A 98 -9.15 -0.37 -30.89
N GLU A 99 -8.05 0.33 -30.59
CA GLU A 99 -6.98 0.60 -31.57
C GLU A 99 -6.22 -0.67 -32.01
N ARG A 100 -6.24 -1.75 -31.21
CA ARG A 100 -5.62 -3.03 -31.58
C ARG A 100 -6.53 -3.93 -32.44
N LYS A 101 -7.78 -3.51 -32.71
CA LYS A 101 -8.75 -4.27 -33.52
C LYS A 101 -9.03 -3.68 -34.91
N MET A 102 -8.37 -2.60 -35.33
CA MET A 102 -8.42 -2.09 -36.71
C MET A 102 -7.23 -2.51 -37.57
#